data_AF-A0A925CML7-F1
#
_entry.id   AF-A0A925CML7-F1
#
_cell.length_a   1.000
_cell.length_b   1.000
_cell.length_c   1.000
_cell.angle_alpha   90.00
_cell.angle_beta   90.00
_cell.angle_gamma   90.00
#
_symmetry.space_group_name_H-M   'P 1'
#
loop_
_entity.id
_entity.type
_entity.pdbx_description
1 polymer ?
#
loop_
_entity_poly.entity_id
_entity_poly.type
_entity_poly.pdbx_seq_one_letter_code
_entity_poly.pdbx_strand_id
1 'polypeptide(L)'
;MTQKQPNRITAGYLSILLLSLLLATATGWTSLASRMNGEAYDWMFRIQPPTPIPATSIVLAIDEQTLSRSHGMSHLRETIAKGLQAIAPAQPKAIAVDVILADEQTEAQDAHLEQAFQQSPLLILAADMIPGEHRWEYPLPRFRQHAEAIGHIHAAPDPVSRVLPLEHAGGKDRRWAMALEAFRARKGAAILESPDALEVAGTTIPSRRDTARARPAERARPRRRDAATTRPHQDPTCGRRTTAVRAMRSFPRRTRTPAPRRAGGRPARVSE
;
A
#
# COMPACT_ATOMS: atom_id res chain seq x y z
N MET A 1 -33.67 -35.58 34.29
CA MET A 1 -32.92 -34.88 33.21
C MET A 1 -32.83 -35.82 32.02
N THR A 2 -33.75 -35.70 31.06
CA THR A 2 -33.88 -36.64 29.94
C THR A 2 -32.99 -36.17 28.80
N GLN A 3 -31.90 -36.89 28.50
CA GLN A 3 -31.12 -36.66 27.29
C GLN A 3 -31.97 -37.03 26.07
N LYS A 4 -32.39 -36.02 25.31
CA LYS A 4 -33.09 -36.17 24.05
C LYS A 4 -32.11 -36.73 23.01
N GLN A 5 -32.22 -38.02 22.69
CA GLN A 5 -31.35 -38.65 21.69
C GLN A 5 -31.49 -37.91 20.34
N PRO A 6 -30.37 -37.61 19.65
CA PRO A 6 -30.43 -36.88 18.39
C PRO A 6 -31.19 -37.71 17.35
N ASN A 7 -32.15 -37.09 16.66
CA ASN A 7 -32.88 -37.71 15.56
C ASN A 7 -31.86 -38.24 14.52
N ARG A 8 -32.13 -39.39 13.88
CA ARG A 8 -31.21 -40.02 12.91
C ARG A 8 -30.74 -39.05 11.82
N ILE A 9 -31.61 -38.11 11.43
CA ILE A 9 -31.31 -37.01 10.50
C ILE A 9 -30.25 -36.06 11.08
N THR A 10 -30.40 -35.64 12.34
CA THR A 10 -29.42 -34.80 13.05
C THR A 10 -28.08 -35.51 13.19
N ALA A 11 -28.09 -36.80 13.51
CA ALA A 11 -26.87 -37.61 13.54
C ALA A 11 -26.20 -37.70 12.16
N GLY A 12 -26.99 -37.86 11.09
CA GLY A 12 -26.51 -37.83 9.71
C GLY A 12 -25.84 -36.50 9.36
N TYR A 13 -26.48 -35.36 9.66
CA TYR A 13 -25.88 -34.04 9.44
C TYR A 13 -24.59 -33.84 10.24
N LEU A 14 -24.57 -34.24 11.52
CA LEU A 14 -23.37 -34.15 12.36
C LEU A 14 -22.22 -35.00 11.81
N SER A 15 -22.54 -36.17 11.24
CA SER A 15 -21.55 -37.06 10.64
C SER A 15 -20.93 -36.44 9.39
N ILE A 16 -21.76 -35.87 8.50
CA ILE A 16 -21.29 -35.17 7.30
C ILE A 16 -20.47 -33.94 7.70
N LEU A 17 -20.93 -33.17 8.69
CA LEU A 17 -20.25 -31.98 9.16
C LEU A 17 -18.89 -32.34 9.75
N LEU A 18 -18.82 -33.37 10.59
CA LEU A 18 -17.58 -33.89 11.14
C LEU A 18 -16.62 -34.39 10.04
N LEU A 19 -17.14 -35.15 9.07
CA LEU A 19 -16.34 -35.64 7.94
C LEU A 19 -15.80 -34.48 7.09
N SER A 20 -16.63 -33.48 6.81
CA SER A 20 -16.22 -32.28 6.08
C SER A 20 -15.17 -31.47 6.83
N LEU A 21 -15.30 -31.36 8.16
CA LEU A 21 -14.33 -30.69 9.02
C LEU A 21 -12.99 -31.44 9.03
N LEU A 22 -13.02 -32.76 9.17
CA LEU A 22 -11.82 -33.59 9.12
C LEU A 22 -11.13 -33.50 7.76
N LEU A 23 -11.90 -33.53 6.66
CA LEU A 23 -11.35 -33.38 5.32
C LEU A 23 -10.77 -31.98 5.10
N ALA A 24 -11.46 -30.93 5.55
CA ALA A 24 -10.99 -29.55 5.45
C ALA A 24 -9.72 -29.31 6.29
N THR A 25 -9.65 -29.84 7.51
CA THR A 25 -8.45 -29.74 8.35
C THR A 25 -7.27 -30.52 7.78
N ALA A 26 -7.51 -31.73 7.25
CA ALA A 26 -6.47 -32.55 6.62
C ALA A 26 -5.95 -31.91 5.32
N THR A 27 -6.83 -31.30 4.52
CA THR A 27 -6.45 -30.67 3.24
C THR A 27 -6.02 -29.21 3.39
N GLY A 28 -6.32 -28.56 4.52
CA GLY A 28 -6.05 -27.14 4.77
C GLY A 28 -4.56 -26.76 4.74
N TRP A 29 -3.67 -27.75 4.94
CA TRP A 29 -2.23 -27.57 4.87
C TRP A 29 -1.66 -27.68 3.44
N THR A 30 -2.51 -27.97 2.46
CA THR A 30 -2.08 -28.17 1.07
C THR A 30 -2.12 -26.86 0.27
N SER A 31 -1.33 -26.82 -0.80
CA SER A 31 -1.36 -25.73 -1.78
C SER A 31 -2.68 -25.60 -2.54
N LEU A 32 -3.52 -26.66 -2.53
CA LEU A 32 -4.86 -26.61 -3.11
C LEU A 32 -5.78 -25.71 -2.28
N ALA A 33 -5.73 -25.82 -0.95
CA ALA A 33 -6.55 -25.00 -0.06
C ALA A 33 -6.21 -23.51 -0.16
N SER A 34 -4.91 -23.16 -0.26
CA SER A 34 -4.50 -21.76 -0.43
C SER A 34 -4.94 -21.17 -1.77
N ARG A 35 -4.90 -21.96 -2.86
CA ARG A 35 -5.42 -21.56 -4.18
C ARG A 35 -6.92 -21.32 -4.16
N MET A 36 -7.70 -22.28 -3.64
CA MET A 36 -9.16 -22.14 -3.53
C MET A 36 -9.54 -20.92 -2.68
N ASN A 37 -8.81 -20.65 -1.60
CA ASN A 37 -9.02 -19.47 -0.78
C ASN A 37 -8.72 -18.17 -1.56
N GLY A 38 -7.65 -18.15 -2.36
CA GLY A 38 -7.32 -17.01 -3.23
C GLY A 38 -8.40 -16.75 -4.29
N GLU A 39 -8.89 -17.80 -4.95
CA GLU A 39 -9.98 -17.69 -5.94
C GLU A 39 -11.29 -17.20 -5.31
N ALA A 40 -11.66 -17.74 -4.15
CA ALA A 40 -12.83 -17.30 -3.39
C ALA A 40 -12.71 -15.83 -2.96
N TYR A 41 -11.51 -15.41 -2.53
CA TYR A 41 -11.23 -14.02 -2.17
C TYR A 41 -11.38 -13.08 -3.38
N ASP A 42 -10.82 -13.47 -4.53
CA ASP A 42 -10.93 -12.69 -5.77
C ASP A 42 -12.38 -12.63 -6.29
N TRP A 43 -13.14 -13.71 -6.14
CA TRP A 43 -14.56 -13.74 -6.48
C TRP A 43 -15.38 -12.81 -5.58
N MET A 44 -15.13 -12.83 -4.27
CA MET A 44 -15.76 -11.92 -3.32
C MET A 44 -15.45 -10.45 -3.65
N PHE A 45 -14.20 -10.13 -4.02
CA PHE A 45 -13.81 -8.78 -4.40
C PHE A 45 -14.49 -8.30 -5.69
N ARG A 46 -14.70 -9.20 -6.65
CA ARG A 46 -15.44 -8.90 -7.89
C ARG A 46 -16.91 -8.57 -7.64
N ILE A 47 -17.55 -9.26 -6.69
CA ILE A 47 -18.98 -9.03 -6.36
C ILE A 47 -19.16 -7.83 -5.43
N GLN A 48 -18.17 -7.55 -4.59
CA GLN A 48 -18.17 -6.41 -3.68
C GLN A 48 -16.99 -5.49 -4.01
N PRO A 49 -17.05 -4.76 -5.15
CA PRO A 49 -15.99 -3.82 -5.48
C PRO A 49 -15.89 -2.75 -4.39
N PRO A 50 -14.67 -2.32 -4.05
CA PRO A 50 -14.49 -1.29 -3.04
C PRO A 50 -15.12 0.03 -3.49
N THR A 51 -15.67 0.79 -2.54
CA THR A 51 -16.13 2.15 -2.80
C THR A 51 -14.97 2.98 -3.37
N PRO A 52 -15.14 3.68 -4.50
CA PRO A 52 -14.11 4.53 -5.06
C PRO A 52 -13.64 5.57 -4.03
N ILE A 53 -12.35 5.56 -3.72
CA ILE A 53 -11.70 6.59 -2.90
C ILE A 53 -11.06 7.59 -3.87
N PRO A 54 -11.14 8.90 -3.63
CA PRO A 54 -10.41 9.87 -4.44
C PRO A 54 -8.93 9.50 -4.53
N ALA A 55 -8.39 9.41 -5.75
CA ALA A 55 -7.01 9.01 -5.97
C ALA A 55 -6.06 10.01 -5.31
N THR A 56 -5.24 9.52 -4.37
CA THR A 56 -4.19 10.33 -3.72
C THR A 56 -2.78 10.02 -4.25
N SER A 57 -2.70 9.14 -5.23
CA SER A 57 -1.48 8.63 -5.85
C SER A 57 -1.77 8.26 -7.31
N ILE A 58 -0.74 8.29 -8.14
CA ILE A 58 -0.77 7.90 -9.54
C ILE A 58 0.32 6.86 -9.75
N VAL A 59 0.04 5.85 -10.56
CA VAL A 59 1.04 4.88 -11.02
C VAL A 59 1.36 5.22 -12.46
N LEU A 60 2.62 5.57 -12.73
CA LEU A 60 3.15 5.70 -14.08
C LEU A 60 3.81 4.37 -14.44
N ALA A 61 3.08 3.51 -15.15
CA ALA A 61 3.56 2.20 -15.56
C ALA A 61 4.32 2.30 -16.90
N ILE A 62 5.42 1.57 -17.00
CA ILE A 62 6.15 1.34 -18.24
C ILE A 62 5.86 -0.10 -18.66
N ASP A 63 4.94 -0.26 -19.61
CA ASP A 63 4.58 -1.57 -20.15
C ASP A 63 5.46 -1.95 -21.36
N GLU A 64 5.26 -3.17 -21.88
CA GLU A 64 6.00 -3.67 -23.04
C GLU A 64 5.80 -2.78 -24.29
N GLN A 65 4.60 -2.21 -24.46
CA GLN A 65 4.34 -1.29 -25.57
C GLN A 65 5.13 0.02 -25.42
N THR A 66 5.26 0.53 -24.20
CA THR A 66 6.06 1.73 -23.91
C THR A 66 7.55 1.43 -24.10
N LEU A 67 8.04 0.30 -23.59
CA LEU A 67 9.43 -0.14 -23.77
C LEU A 67 9.79 -0.29 -25.24
N SER A 68 8.97 -0.98 -26.03
CA SER A 68 9.22 -1.16 -27.46
C SER A 68 9.25 0.17 -28.23
N ARG A 69 8.36 1.11 -27.89
CA ARG A 69 8.37 2.47 -28.46
C ARG A 69 9.56 3.30 -27.99
N SER A 70 10.09 3.03 -26.80
CA SER A 70 11.23 3.75 -26.23
C SER A 70 12.58 3.11 -26.54
N HIS A 71 12.68 2.17 -27.50
CA HIS A 71 13.91 1.46 -27.88
C HIS A 71 14.45 0.47 -26.84
N GLY A 72 13.55 -0.06 -25.98
CA GLY A 72 13.83 -1.15 -25.07
C GLY A 72 14.61 -0.73 -23.82
N MET A 73 15.24 -1.73 -23.18
CA MET A 73 15.86 -1.59 -21.85
C MET A 73 17.05 -0.61 -21.84
N SER A 74 17.79 -0.48 -22.94
CA SER A 74 18.93 0.43 -23.06
C SER A 74 18.54 1.92 -22.97
N HIS A 75 17.26 2.25 -23.10
CA HIS A 75 16.73 3.61 -23.00
C HIS A 75 15.75 3.77 -21.83
N LEU A 76 15.72 2.80 -20.91
CA LEU A 76 14.84 2.87 -19.74
C LEU A 76 15.12 4.11 -18.88
N ARG A 77 16.39 4.48 -18.68
CA ARG A 77 16.78 5.67 -17.89
C ARG A 77 16.23 6.96 -18.47
N GLU A 78 16.33 7.09 -19.78
CA GLU A 78 15.79 8.25 -20.50
C GLU A 78 14.26 8.30 -20.39
N THR A 79 13.60 7.14 -20.49
CA THR A 79 12.14 7.02 -20.35
C THR A 79 11.67 7.41 -18.94
N ILE A 80 12.39 6.96 -17.90
CA ILE A 80 12.12 7.35 -16.51
C ILE A 80 12.32 8.85 -16.34
N ALA A 81 13.43 9.41 -16.82
CA ALA A 81 13.73 10.84 -16.71
C ALA A 81 12.62 11.71 -17.36
N LYS A 82 12.18 11.34 -18.58
CA LYS A 82 11.05 11.98 -19.26
C LYS A 82 9.74 11.85 -18.48
N GLY A 83 9.49 10.68 -17.89
CA GLY A 83 8.34 10.44 -17.02
C GLY A 83 8.33 11.36 -15.80
N LEU A 84 9.47 11.53 -15.12
CA LEU A 84 9.64 12.42 -13.99
C LEU A 84 9.41 13.89 -14.38
N GLN A 85 9.96 14.32 -15.51
CA GLN A 85 9.75 15.67 -16.04
C GLN A 85 8.27 15.93 -16.37
N ALA A 86 7.58 14.94 -16.95
CA ALA A 86 6.17 15.05 -17.30
C ALA A 86 5.27 15.20 -16.06
N ILE A 87 5.61 14.57 -14.94
CA ILE A 87 4.82 14.66 -13.69
C ILE A 87 5.24 15.84 -12.80
N ALA A 88 6.39 16.49 -13.05
CA ALA A 88 6.89 17.58 -12.22
C ALA A 88 5.89 18.75 -12.03
N PRO A 89 5.13 19.21 -13.06
CA PRO A 89 4.12 20.27 -12.88
C PRO A 89 3.01 19.92 -11.88
N ALA A 90 2.74 18.63 -11.66
CA ALA A 90 1.75 18.17 -10.69
C ALA A 90 2.24 18.23 -9.24
N GLN A 91 3.53 18.53 -9.01
CA GLN A 91 4.16 18.64 -7.69
C GLN A 91 3.83 17.45 -6.78
N PRO A 92 4.22 16.21 -7.18
CA PRO A 92 3.99 15.04 -6.35
C PRO A 92 4.64 15.23 -4.96
N LYS A 93 4.00 14.70 -3.92
CA LYS A 93 4.53 14.82 -2.54
C LYS A 93 5.67 13.85 -2.25
N ALA A 94 5.75 12.77 -3.00
CA ALA A 94 6.80 11.76 -2.94
C ALA A 94 6.80 11.00 -4.26
N ILE A 95 7.96 10.50 -4.68
CA ILE A 95 8.13 9.71 -5.90
C ILE A 95 8.84 8.42 -5.55
N ALA A 96 8.26 7.28 -5.90
CA ALA A 96 8.90 5.98 -5.79
C ALA A 96 9.22 5.44 -7.18
N VAL A 97 10.46 5.02 -7.40
CA VAL A 97 10.92 4.45 -8.68
C VAL A 97 11.19 2.96 -8.48
N ASP A 98 10.28 2.13 -8.99
CA ASP A 98 10.31 0.67 -8.89
C ASP A 98 11.18 0.05 -10.00
N VAL A 99 12.44 0.47 -10.06
CA VAL A 99 13.44 -0.04 -11.01
C VAL A 99 14.78 -0.12 -10.29
N ILE A 100 15.44 -1.27 -10.40
CA ILE A 100 16.79 -1.46 -9.88
C ILE A 100 17.78 -0.77 -10.83
N LEU A 101 18.48 0.24 -10.33
CA LEU A 101 19.40 1.08 -11.11
C LEU A 101 20.86 0.83 -10.68
N ALA A 102 21.26 -0.43 -10.62
CA ALA A 102 22.56 -0.86 -10.09
C ALA A 102 23.69 -0.79 -11.12
N ASP A 103 23.39 -0.98 -12.39
CA ASP A 103 24.40 -1.01 -13.47
C ASP A 103 24.74 0.40 -13.97
N GLU A 104 25.91 0.59 -14.57
CA GLU A 104 26.24 1.82 -15.29
C GLU A 104 25.62 1.81 -16.69
N GLN A 105 25.21 2.99 -17.19
CA GLN A 105 24.88 3.18 -18.60
C GLN A 105 25.79 4.26 -19.20
N THR A 106 25.44 4.80 -20.36
CA THR A 106 26.21 5.92 -20.92
C THR A 106 26.13 7.13 -20.00
N GLU A 107 27.23 7.89 -19.88
CA GLU A 107 27.28 9.07 -18.99
C GLU A 107 26.15 10.07 -19.30
N ALA A 108 25.80 10.25 -20.58
CA ALA A 108 24.71 11.13 -20.97
C ALA A 108 23.34 10.68 -20.42
N GLN A 109 23.06 9.37 -20.42
CA GLN A 109 21.81 8.83 -19.87
C GLN A 109 21.78 8.93 -18.35
N ASP A 110 22.90 8.66 -17.70
CA ASP A 110 23.00 8.68 -16.24
C ASP A 110 22.93 10.09 -15.69
N ALA A 111 23.65 11.03 -16.30
CA ALA A 111 23.57 12.45 -15.95
C ALA A 111 22.16 13.01 -16.13
N HIS A 112 21.47 12.63 -17.21
CA HIS A 112 20.10 13.10 -17.45
C HIS A 112 19.10 12.57 -16.40
N LEU A 113 19.19 11.29 -16.04
CA LEU A 113 18.36 10.71 -14.98
C LEU A 113 18.71 11.28 -13.61
N GLU A 114 20.00 11.47 -13.31
CA GLU A 114 20.47 12.10 -12.07
C GLU A 114 19.90 13.50 -11.91
N GLN A 115 19.91 14.32 -12.97
CA GLN A 115 19.30 15.64 -12.97
C GLN A 115 17.78 15.58 -12.67
N ALA A 116 17.06 14.60 -13.23
CA ALA A 116 15.64 14.43 -12.93
C ALA A 116 15.40 14.00 -11.46
N PHE A 117 16.28 13.18 -10.90
CA PHE A 117 16.25 12.81 -9.48
C PHE A 117 16.54 13.97 -8.55
N GLN A 118 17.48 14.85 -8.89
CA GLN A 118 17.77 16.07 -8.13
C GLN A 118 16.54 16.98 -7.99
N GLN A 119 15.68 17.00 -9.01
CA GLN A 119 14.47 17.83 -9.05
C GLN A 119 13.24 17.12 -8.45
N SER A 120 13.37 15.85 -8.05
CA SER A 120 12.27 15.03 -7.57
C SER A 120 12.06 15.17 -6.06
N PRO A 121 10.87 15.56 -5.59
CA PRO A 121 10.59 15.68 -4.15
C PRO A 121 10.43 14.30 -3.50
N LEU A 122 11.06 14.11 -2.33
CA LEU A 122 11.04 12.88 -1.51
C LEU A 122 11.14 11.63 -2.38
N LEU A 123 12.31 11.43 -3.00
CA LEU A 123 12.60 10.32 -3.89
C LEU A 123 12.87 9.03 -3.09
N ILE A 124 12.16 7.95 -3.42
CA ILE A 124 12.38 6.62 -2.88
C ILE A 124 12.84 5.73 -4.02
N LEU A 125 13.98 5.07 -3.85
CA LEU A 125 14.54 4.15 -4.84
C LEU A 125 14.38 2.70 -4.40
N ALA A 126 14.28 1.81 -5.38
CA ALA A 126 14.24 0.38 -5.18
C ALA A 126 15.62 -0.18 -4.83
N ALA A 127 15.65 -1.16 -3.95
CA ALA A 127 16.72 -2.13 -3.82
C ALA A 127 16.16 -3.54 -3.96
N ASP A 128 16.95 -4.42 -4.54
CA ASP A 128 16.61 -5.82 -4.66
C ASP A 128 17.62 -6.68 -3.92
N MET A 129 17.25 -7.91 -3.59
CA MET A 129 18.14 -8.85 -2.93
C MET A 129 18.58 -9.87 -3.96
N ILE A 130 19.89 -9.93 -4.18
CA ILE A 130 20.48 -10.87 -5.12
C ILE A 130 20.15 -12.30 -4.64
N PRO A 131 19.45 -13.11 -5.45
CA PRO A 131 19.09 -14.46 -5.07
C PRO A 131 20.33 -15.28 -4.71
N GLY A 132 20.31 -15.97 -3.56
CA GLY A 132 21.38 -16.85 -3.11
C GLY A 132 22.55 -16.17 -2.39
N GLU A 133 22.72 -14.85 -2.51
CA GLU A 133 23.82 -14.12 -1.86
C GLU A 133 23.42 -13.43 -0.55
N HIS A 134 22.11 -13.35 -0.26
CA HIS A 134 21.56 -12.58 0.86
C HIS A 134 22.12 -11.15 0.94
N ARG A 135 22.44 -10.58 -0.22
CA ARG A 135 23.06 -9.26 -0.37
C ARG A 135 22.11 -8.35 -1.13
N TRP A 136 22.05 -7.10 -0.69
CA TRP A 136 21.28 -6.06 -1.35
C TRP A 136 22.03 -5.51 -2.56
N GLU A 137 21.35 -5.50 -3.69
CA GLU A 137 21.69 -4.73 -4.87
C GLU A 137 21.06 -3.35 -4.75
N TYR A 138 21.93 -2.33 -4.81
CA TYR A 138 21.56 -0.94 -4.60
C TYR A 138 21.62 -0.15 -5.90
N PRO A 139 20.85 0.94 -6.02
CA PRO A 139 21.08 1.91 -7.07
C PRO A 139 22.51 2.43 -7.03
N LEU A 140 23.01 2.90 -8.17
CA LEU A 140 24.32 3.54 -8.26
C LEU A 140 24.46 4.67 -7.21
N PRO A 141 25.67 4.87 -6.63
CA PRO A 141 25.91 5.93 -5.65
C PRO A 141 25.40 7.31 -6.09
N ARG A 142 25.58 7.65 -7.38
CA ARG A 142 25.14 8.92 -7.97
C ARG A 142 23.63 9.15 -7.92
N PHE A 143 22.84 8.08 -7.90
CA PHE A 143 21.38 8.17 -7.72
C PHE A 143 21.00 8.14 -6.24
N ARG A 144 21.69 7.33 -5.44
CA ARG A 144 21.40 7.17 -4.01
C ARG A 144 21.55 8.46 -3.21
N GLN A 145 22.50 9.32 -3.57
CA GLN A 145 22.69 10.60 -2.90
C GLN A 145 21.47 11.54 -3.00
N HIS A 146 20.56 11.31 -3.95
CA HIS A 146 19.33 12.07 -4.12
C HIS A 146 18.09 11.37 -3.52
N ALA A 147 18.24 10.13 -3.03
CA ALA A 147 17.15 9.38 -2.44
C ALA A 147 16.96 9.76 -0.96
N GLU A 148 15.71 10.04 -0.59
CA GLU A 148 15.27 10.16 0.81
C GLU A 148 15.32 8.79 1.50
N ALA A 149 14.99 7.72 0.76
CA ALA A 149 14.99 6.37 1.29
C ALA A 149 15.23 5.34 0.18
N ILE A 150 15.67 4.15 0.59
CA ILE A 150 15.82 2.99 -0.29
C ILE A 150 15.06 1.83 0.35
N GLY A 151 14.05 1.33 -0.37
CA GLY A 151 13.18 0.25 0.10
C GLY A 151 13.22 -0.97 -0.82
N HIS A 152 12.86 -2.13 -0.28
CA HIS A 152 12.82 -3.36 -1.08
C HIS A 152 11.54 -3.47 -1.91
N ILE A 153 11.64 -4.23 -3.01
CA ILE A 153 10.54 -4.43 -3.97
C ILE A 153 9.96 -5.86 -3.97
N HIS A 154 10.49 -6.74 -3.12
CA HIS A 154 10.02 -8.12 -3.01
C HIS A 154 8.51 -8.22 -2.73
N ALA A 155 7.84 -9.08 -3.51
CA ALA A 155 6.49 -9.53 -3.26
C ALA A 155 6.51 -10.94 -2.64
N ALA A 156 5.46 -11.28 -1.88
CA ALA A 156 5.29 -12.65 -1.44
C ALA A 156 5.01 -13.57 -2.64
N PRO A 157 5.41 -14.85 -2.61
CA PRO A 157 5.13 -15.81 -3.67
C PRO A 157 3.61 -16.01 -3.88
N ASP A 158 3.03 -15.28 -4.82
CA ASP A 158 1.61 -15.32 -5.19
C ASP A 158 1.47 -14.85 -6.65
N PRO A 159 0.75 -15.58 -7.54
CA PRO A 159 0.54 -15.18 -8.93
C PRO A 159 -0.05 -13.78 -9.13
N VAL A 160 -0.71 -13.20 -8.12
CA VAL A 160 -1.26 -11.82 -8.20
C VAL A 160 -0.89 -10.97 -6.98
N SER A 161 0.16 -11.34 -6.25
CA SER A 161 0.75 -10.56 -5.14
C SER A 161 -0.27 -9.99 -4.13
N ARG A 162 -1.08 -10.86 -3.52
CA ARG A 162 -2.06 -10.43 -2.49
C ARG A 162 -1.42 -10.13 -1.13
N VAL A 163 -0.12 -10.35 -0.96
CA VAL A 163 0.59 -10.10 0.28
C VAL A 163 1.84 -9.27 -0.01
N LEU A 164 1.92 -8.11 0.65
CA LEU A 164 3.08 -7.24 0.65
C LEU A 164 3.89 -7.52 1.92
N PRO A 165 5.08 -8.13 1.84
CA PRO A 165 6.00 -8.16 2.97
C PRO A 165 6.42 -6.72 3.25
N LEU A 166 6.25 -6.25 4.48
CA LEU A 166 6.65 -4.87 4.85
C LEU A 166 8.13 -4.78 5.21
N GLU A 167 8.74 -5.91 5.54
CA GLU A 167 10.11 -6.03 5.97
C GLU A 167 10.76 -7.16 5.19
N HIS A 168 12.01 -6.96 4.78
CA HIS A 168 12.83 -8.02 4.23
C HIS A 168 14.26 -7.88 4.75
N ALA A 169 14.84 -8.97 5.23
CA ALA A 169 16.22 -9.02 5.70
C ALA A 169 17.11 -9.75 4.69
N GLY A 170 18.31 -9.21 4.46
CA GLY A 170 19.37 -9.79 3.63
C GLY A 170 20.69 -9.66 4.38
N GLY A 171 21.23 -10.80 4.82
CA GLY A 171 22.46 -10.83 5.62
C GLY A 171 22.28 -10.09 6.95
N LYS A 172 23.05 -9.02 7.16
CA LYS A 172 22.96 -8.16 8.36
C LYS A 172 22.12 -6.89 8.14
N ASP A 173 21.60 -6.68 6.93
CA ASP A 173 20.86 -5.47 6.59
C ASP A 173 19.39 -5.79 6.34
N ARG A 174 18.53 -4.92 6.86
CA ARG A 174 17.09 -5.03 6.78
C ARG A 174 16.55 -3.81 6.06
N ARG A 175 15.65 -4.05 5.11
CA ARG A 175 14.94 -3.01 4.38
C ARG A 175 13.45 -3.07 4.69
N TRP A 176 12.82 -1.91 4.69
CA TRP A 176 11.38 -1.77 4.63
C TRP A 176 10.91 -1.84 3.18
N ALA A 177 9.66 -2.23 2.96
CA ALA A 177 9.06 -2.19 1.63
C ALA A 177 9.09 -0.76 1.09
N MET A 178 9.36 -0.61 -0.20
CA MET A 178 9.40 0.69 -0.88
C MET A 178 8.11 1.51 -0.65
N ALA A 179 6.95 0.84 -0.66
CA ALA A 179 5.67 1.49 -0.37
C ALA A 179 5.56 2.02 1.07
N LEU A 180 6.16 1.32 2.05
CA LEU A 180 6.18 1.76 3.44
C LEU A 180 7.13 2.95 3.62
N GLU A 181 8.29 2.95 2.96
CA GLU A 181 9.21 4.09 2.93
C GLU A 181 8.56 5.33 2.32
N ALA A 182 7.87 5.17 1.19
CA ALA A 182 7.14 6.27 0.55
C ALA A 182 6.03 6.84 1.47
N PHE A 183 5.31 5.97 2.19
CA PHE A 183 4.31 6.40 3.16
C PHE A 183 4.94 7.14 4.34
N ARG A 184 6.04 6.61 4.89
CA ARG A 184 6.84 7.21 5.96
C ARG A 184 7.34 8.60 5.58
N ALA A 185 8.02 8.71 4.44
CA ALA A 185 8.58 9.93 3.91
C ALA A 185 7.50 11.00 3.69
N ARG A 186 6.41 10.64 2.99
CA ARG A 186 5.26 11.55 2.77
C ARG A 186 4.66 12.07 4.09
N LYS A 187 4.66 11.24 5.14
CA LYS A 187 4.12 11.61 6.46
C LYS A 187 5.12 12.36 7.33
N GLY A 188 6.41 12.35 7.00
CA GLY A 188 7.47 12.96 7.80
C GLY A 188 7.57 12.37 9.21
N ALA A 189 7.32 11.07 9.37
CA ALA A 189 7.32 10.39 10.67
C ALA A 189 8.24 9.17 10.65
N ALA A 190 8.75 8.74 11.81
CA ALA A 190 9.48 7.48 11.91
C ALA A 190 8.54 6.26 11.86
N ILE A 191 9.08 5.09 11.51
CA ILE A 191 8.38 3.81 11.68
C ILE A 191 8.63 3.34 13.11
N LEU A 192 7.57 3.26 13.91
CA LEU A 192 7.62 2.68 15.24
C LEU A 192 7.29 1.20 15.17
N GLU A 193 8.11 0.38 15.81
CA GLU A 193 7.99 -1.07 15.77
C GLU A 193 7.40 -1.62 17.06
N SER A 194 6.40 -2.48 16.93
CA SER A 194 5.94 -3.39 17.98
C SER A 194 6.00 -4.83 17.46
N PRO A 195 5.88 -5.84 18.32
CA PRO A 195 5.86 -7.24 17.90
C PRO A 195 4.76 -7.56 16.87
N ASP A 196 3.56 -7.00 17.06
CA ASP A 196 2.37 -7.30 16.25
C ASP A 196 1.92 -6.16 15.32
N ALA A 197 2.61 -5.03 15.31
CA ALA A 197 2.26 -3.89 14.46
C ALA A 197 3.44 -2.96 14.15
N LEU A 198 3.31 -2.23 13.05
CA LEU A 198 4.04 -1.01 12.78
C LEU A 198 3.14 0.21 13.01
N GLU A 199 3.69 1.33 13.45
CA GLU A 199 2.99 2.60 13.48
C GLU A 199 3.76 3.67 12.70
N VAL A 200 3.05 4.40 11.86
CA VAL A 200 3.58 5.56 11.12
C VAL A 200 2.57 6.69 11.21
N ALA A 201 2.96 7.81 11.83
CA ALA A 201 2.12 9.01 11.99
C ALA A 201 0.68 8.70 12.49
N GLY A 202 0.57 7.89 13.55
CA GLY A 202 -0.72 7.48 14.13
C GLY A 202 -1.50 6.44 13.31
N THR A 203 -0.97 5.97 12.19
CA THR A 203 -1.53 4.86 11.40
C THR A 203 -0.92 3.57 11.90
N THR A 204 -1.71 2.76 12.59
CA THR A 204 -1.31 1.41 13.01
C THR A 204 -1.54 0.43 11.87
N ILE A 205 -0.49 -0.34 11.57
CA ILE A 205 -0.40 -1.34 10.52
C ILE A 205 -0.17 -2.68 11.27
N PRO A 206 -1.22 -3.47 11.58
CA PRO A 206 -1.14 -4.79 12.28
C PRO A 206 -0.28 -5.88 11.59
N SER A 207 1.03 -5.95 11.82
CA SER A 207 1.94 -6.83 11.10
C SER A 207 2.90 -7.50 12.07
N ARG A 208 2.88 -8.83 12.07
CA ARG A 208 3.67 -9.64 13.00
C ARG A 208 5.09 -9.79 12.49
N ARG A 209 6.07 -9.67 13.39
CA ARG A 209 7.49 -9.74 13.01
C ARG A 209 7.90 -11.13 12.47
N ASP A 210 7.34 -12.20 13.03
CA ASP A 210 7.63 -13.60 12.66
C ASP A 210 7.25 -13.98 11.23
N THR A 211 6.33 -13.24 10.61
CA THR A 211 5.92 -13.44 9.21
C THR A 211 6.60 -12.47 8.24
N ALA A 212 7.77 -11.92 8.60
CA ALA A 212 8.39 -10.80 7.86
C ALA A 212 7.42 -9.61 7.67
N ARG A 213 6.51 -9.44 8.63
CA ARG A 213 5.44 -8.43 8.59
C ARG A 213 4.59 -8.53 7.34
N ALA A 214 4.35 -9.76 6.89
CA ALA A 214 3.46 -10.09 5.78
C ALA A 214 2.10 -9.40 5.97
N ARG A 215 1.78 -8.54 5.02
CA ARG A 215 0.57 -7.76 5.01
C ARG A 215 -0.29 -8.17 3.84
N PRO A 216 -1.48 -8.75 4.05
CA PRO A 216 -2.43 -8.83 2.96
C PRO A 216 -2.61 -7.45 2.34
N ALA A 217 -2.71 -7.38 1.02
CA ALA A 217 -3.22 -6.26 0.26
C ALA A 217 -4.73 -6.12 0.53
N GLU A 218 -5.10 -6.14 1.79
CA GLU A 218 -6.42 -5.89 2.28
C GLU A 218 -6.55 -4.39 2.48
N ARG A 219 -7.74 -3.87 2.20
CA ARG A 219 -8.10 -2.51 2.55
C ARG A 219 -7.71 -2.27 4.01
N ALA A 220 -6.89 -1.26 4.29
CA ALA A 220 -6.81 -0.69 5.62
C ALA A 220 -8.22 -0.19 5.95
N ARG A 221 -9.04 -1.01 6.62
CA ARG A 221 -10.18 -0.48 7.36
C ARG A 221 -9.49 0.40 8.40
N PRO A 222 -9.68 1.72 8.39
CA PRO A 222 -9.28 2.49 9.55
C PRO A 222 -10.05 1.85 10.69
N ARG A 223 -9.35 1.13 11.59
CA ARG A 223 -9.86 0.93 12.93
C ARG A 223 -10.05 2.37 13.40
N ARG A 224 -11.30 2.83 13.42
CA ARG A 224 -11.67 3.87 14.36
C ARG A 224 -11.04 3.36 15.66
N ARG A 225 -10.15 4.16 16.25
CA ARG A 225 -9.94 4.03 17.68
C ARG A 225 -11.33 4.21 18.24
N ASP A 226 -12.03 3.11 18.50
CA ASP A 226 -13.03 3.11 19.55
C ASP A 226 -12.25 3.68 20.72
N ALA A 227 -12.63 4.91 21.07
CA ALA A 227 -12.02 5.63 22.17
C ALA A 227 -11.85 4.60 23.26
N ALA A 228 -10.58 4.33 23.61
CA ALA A 228 -10.26 3.39 24.65
C ALA A 228 -11.27 3.64 25.76
N THR A 229 -12.02 2.62 26.12
CA THR A 229 -12.78 2.61 27.36
C THR A 229 -11.74 2.82 28.44
N THR A 230 -11.45 4.09 28.73
CA THR A 230 -10.75 4.52 29.92
C THR A 230 -11.69 4.07 31.01
N ARG A 231 -11.45 2.86 31.54
CA ARG A 231 -12.00 2.50 32.84
C ARG A 231 -11.50 3.60 33.76
N PRO A 232 -12.36 4.44 34.35
CA PRO A 232 -11.90 5.36 35.35
C PRO A 232 -11.38 4.49 36.49
N HIS A 233 -10.08 4.59 36.77
CA HIS A 233 -9.56 4.19 38.06
C HIS A 233 -10.30 5.06 39.07
N GLN A 234 -11.28 4.48 39.75
CA GLN A 234 -11.90 5.11 40.91
C GLN A 234 -10.84 5.12 41.99
N ASP A 235 -10.29 6.30 42.25
CA ASP A 235 -9.50 6.59 43.42
C ASP A 235 -10.46 7.28 44.42
N PRO A 236 -10.80 6.67 45.57
CA PRO A 236 -11.93 7.10 46.40
C PRO A 236 -11.63 8.32 47.30
N THR A 237 -10.58 9.09 47.03
CA THR A 237 -10.18 10.20 47.91
C THR A 237 -9.71 11.43 47.13
N CYS A 238 -10.63 12.14 46.47
CA CYS A 238 -10.49 13.60 46.31
C CYS A 238 -11.80 14.24 45.88
N GLY A 239 -12.53 14.80 46.84
CA GLY A 239 -13.65 15.68 46.54
C GLY A 239 -13.14 17.04 46.11
N ARG A 240 -13.46 17.47 44.90
CA ARG A 240 -13.76 18.88 44.58
C ARG A 240 -14.41 19.01 43.21
N ARG A 241 -15.47 19.82 43.21
CA ARG A 241 -16.31 20.19 42.06
C ARG A 241 -15.50 21.02 41.07
N THR A 242 -15.61 20.70 39.79
CA THR A 242 -15.38 21.70 38.73
C THR A 242 -16.32 21.49 37.56
N THR A 243 -17.19 22.47 37.39
CA THR A 243 -18.11 22.66 36.27
C THR A 243 -17.33 23.28 35.10
N ALA A 244 -17.44 22.75 33.88
CA ALA A 244 -17.08 23.47 32.64
C ALA A 244 -17.81 22.86 31.43
N VAL A 245 -18.98 23.40 31.08
CA VAL A 245 -19.22 24.29 29.92
C VAL A 245 -19.19 23.56 28.57
N ARG A 246 -20.40 23.25 28.10
CA ARG A 246 -20.76 22.77 26.76
C ARG A 246 -20.74 23.94 25.78
N ALA A 247 -19.69 24.06 24.96
CA ALA A 247 -19.63 25.05 23.89
C ALA A 247 -20.32 24.51 22.62
N MET A 248 -21.51 25.04 22.37
CA MET A 248 -22.31 24.85 21.16
C MET A 248 -21.92 25.97 20.18
N ARG A 249 -21.40 25.64 18.99
CA ARG A 249 -21.24 26.61 17.89
C ARG A 249 -21.77 26.03 16.59
N SER A 250 -22.94 26.54 16.23
CA SER A 250 -23.61 26.53 14.94
C SER A 250 -22.77 27.25 13.88
N PHE A 251 -22.61 26.63 12.70
CA PHE A 251 -22.04 27.25 11.50
C PHE A 251 -23.16 27.59 10.50
N PRO A 252 -23.24 28.82 9.96
CA PRO A 252 -24.29 29.21 9.03
C PRO A 252 -23.96 28.79 7.58
N ARG A 253 -25.01 28.35 6.86
CA ARG A 253 -25.03 28.06 5.42
C ARG A 253 -24.72 29.34 4.62
N ARG A 254 -23.70 29.31 3.76
CA ARG A 254 -23.53 30.30 2.69
C ARG A 254 -24.28 29.87 1.43
N THR A 255 -25.05 30.82 0.92
CA THR A 255 -25.94 30.79 -0.23
C THR A 255 -25.19 30.67 -1.56
N ARG A 256 -25.79 29.90 -2.48
CA ARG A 256 -25.44 29.84 -3.91
C ARG A 256 -25.69 31.18 -4.59
N THR A 257 -24.77 31.60 -5.45
CA THR A 257 -24.99 32.64 -6.47
C THR A 257 -24.79 32.00 -7.86
N PRO A 258 -25.65 32.30 -8.86
CA PRO A 258 -25.66 31.57 -10.14
C PRO A 258 -24.68 32.13 -11.19
N ALA A 259 -24.38 31.27 -12.18
CA ALA A 259 -23.43 31.47 -13.27
C ALA A 259 -23.91 32.46 -14.37
N PRO A 260 -23.00 33.10 -15.11
CA PRO A 260 -23.35 33.89 -16.29
C PRO A 260 -23.45 33.04 -17.58
N ARG A 261 -24.50 33.29 -18.36
CA ARG A 261 -24.68 32.87 -19.77
C ARG A 261 -23.87 33.79 -20.71
N ARG A 262 -23.13 33.21 -21.66
CA ARG A 262 -22.77 33.81 -22.97
C ARG A 262 -22.86 32.68 -24.00
N ALA A 263 -23.85 32.71 -24.91
CA ALA A 263 -23.88 33.42 -26.19
C ALA A 263 -22.98 32.73 -27.23
N GLY A 264 -23.64 32.16 -28.26
CA GLY A 264 -23.03 31.30 -29.26
C GLY A 264 -22.33 32.02 -30.40
N GLY A 265 -21.50 31.26 -31.12
CA GLY A 265 -20.93 31.58 -32.42
C GLY A 265 -20.78 30.29 -33.23
N ARG A 266 -21.33 30.28 -34.44
CA ARG A 266 -21.33 29.16 -35.41
C ARG A 266 -19.92 28.83 -35.93
N PRO A 267 -19.68 27.58 -36.40
CA PRO A 267 -18.45 27.18 -37.06
C PRO A 267 -18.38 27.65 -38.53
N ALA A 268 -17.20 28.10 -38.95
CA ALA A 268 -16.86 28.37 -40.34
C ALA A 268 -16.33 27.10 -41.04
N ARG A 269 -16.66 26.99 -42.32
CA ARG A 269 -16.30 25.92 -43.27
C ARG A 269 -14.79 25.73 -43.40
N VAL A 270 -14.40 24.46 -43.56
CA VAL A 270 -13.14 24.06 -44.21
C VAL A 270 -13.45 23.86 -45.69
N SER A 271 -12.68 24.53 -46.54
CA SER A 271 -12.54 24.23 -47.97
C SER A 271 -11.10 23.76 -48.18
N GLU A 272 -10.97 22.71 -48.99
CA GLU A 272 -9.75 22.15 -49.64
C GLU A 272 -8.68 21.49 -48.75
#